data_AF-A0A1Y1R8N7-F1
#
_entry.id   AF-A0A1Y1R8N7-F1
#
_cell.length_a   1.000
_cell.length_b   1.000
_cell.length_c   1.000
_cell.angle_alpha   90.00
_cell.angle_beta   90.00
_cell.angle_gamma   90.00
#
_symmetry.space_group_name_H-M   'P 1'
#
loop_
_entity.id
_entity.type
_entity.pdbx_description
1 polymer ?
#
loop_
_entity_poly.entity_id
_entity_poly.type
_entity_poly.pdbx_seq_one_letter_code
_entity_poly.pdbx_strand_id
1 'polypeptide(L)'
;MYQISPQDNLFLHMESSNTPMHVGLLCIYDQKTAKTGQVRFKEIIRTFKARLHKLTPLRLRTVKVPFNLDYPYWIEDPDFDIEYHLRHISLPKPGDWR
;
A
#
# COMPACT_ATOMS: atom_id res chain seq x y z
N MET A 1 10.63 10.25 12.57
CA MET A 1 11.54 10.13 11.41
C MET A 1 12.66 9.18 11.80
N TYR A 2 13.00 8.23 10.94
CA TYR A 2 14.12 7.31 11.17
C TYR A 2 14.80 6.96 9.86
N GLN A 3 16.10 6.70 9.89
CA GLN A 3 16.87 6.40 8.69
C GLN A 3 16.45 5.04 8.12
N ILE A 4 16.38 4.94 6.80
CA ILE A 4 16.13 3.66 6.14
C ILE A 4 17.26 2.67 6.44
N SER A 5 16.92 1.38 6.57
CA SER A 5 17.95 0.35 6.75
C SER A 5 18.80 0.22 5.48
N PRO A 6 20.06 -0.23 5.56
CA PRO A 6 20.88 -0.48 4.37
C PRO A 6 20.23 -1.47 3.40
N GLN A 7 19.53 -2.48 3.93
CA GLN A 7 18.83 -3.48 3.12
C GLN A 7 17.65 -2.88 2.37
N ASP A 8 16.80 -2.09 3.02
CA ASP A 8 15.68 -1.41 2.34
C ASP A 8 16.18 -0.39 1.30
N ASN A 9 17.28 0.31 1.60
CA ASN A 9 17.91 1.24 0.66
C ASN A 9 18.43 0.53 -0.60
N LEU A 10 18.90 -0.71 -0.49
CA LEU A 10 19.31 -1.51 -1.64
C LEU A 10 18.16 -1.73 -2.62
N PHE A 11 16.94 -1.99 -2.13
CA PHE A 11 15.76 -2.12 -2.99
C PHE A 11 15.46 -0.83 -3.77
N LEU A 12 15.58 0.33 -3.13
CA LEU A 12 15.40 1.62 -3.82
C LEU A 12 16.45 1.89 -4.91
N HIS A 13 17.69 1.41 -4.73
CA HIS A 13 18.77 1.58 -5.70
C HIS A 13 18.70 0.61 -6.86
N MET A 14 18.19 -0.61 -6.64
CA MET A 14 18.03 -1.63 -7.68
C MET A 14 16.78 -1.42 -8.54
N GLU A 15 15.83 -0.59 -8.09
CA GLU A 15 14.63 -0.31 -8.83
C GLU A 15 14.91 0.39 -10.17
N SER A 16 14.27 -0.09 -11.22
CA SER A 16 14.26 0.54 -12.54
C SER A 16 12.87 0.46 -13.15
N SER A 17 12.63 1.17 -14.25
CA SER A 17 11.38 1.07 -15.01
C SER A 17 11.04 -0.36 -15.44
N ASN A 18 12.06 -1.21 -15.61
CA ASN A 18 11.91 -2.58 -16.10
C ASN A 18 11.99 -3.61 -14.96
N THR A 19 12.40 -3.18 -13.76
CA THR A 19 12.54 -4.02 -12.56
C THR A 19 11.99 -3.29 -11.34
N PRO A 20 10.65 -3.16 -11.21
CA PRO A 20 10.04 -2.61 -10.00
C PRO A 20 10.35 -3.49 -8.79
N MET A 21 10.67 -2.89 -7.65
CA MET A 21 11.11 -3.62 -6.45
C MET A 21 9.99 -3.78 -5.40
N HIS A 22 8.72 -3.68 -5.82
CA HIS A 22 7.57 -3.91 -4.96
C HIS A 22 7.11 -5.37 -4.98
N VAL A 23 6.51 -5.82 -3.88
CA VAL A 23 5.84 -7.12 -3.80
C VAL A 23 4.33 -6.95 -3.99
N GLY A 24 3.68 -7.97 -4.55
CA GLY A 24 2.24 -8.02 -4.72
C GLY A 24 1.64 -9.23 -4.01
N LEU A 25 0.38 -9.12 -3.60
CA LEU A 25 -0.39 -10.22 -3.02
C LEU A 25 -1.77 -10.27 -3.66
N LEU A 26 -2.17 -11.46 -4.12
CA LEU A 26 -3.52 -11.74 -4.59
C LEU A 26 -4.24 -12.59 -3.55
N CYS A 27 -5.31 -12.05 -2.98
CA CYS A 27 -6.19 -12.76 -2.07
C CYS A 27 -7.59 -12.89 -2.67
N ILE A 28 -8.10 -14.12 -2.68
CA ILE A 28 -9.45 -14.44 -3.16
C ILE A 28 -10.31 -14.76 -1.94
N TYR A 29 -11.45 -14.08 -1.80
CA TYR A 29 -12.35 -14.22 -0.66
C TYR A 29 -13.75 -14.64 -1.09
N ASP A 30 -14.39 -15.52 -0.32
CA ASP A 30 -15.81 -15.82 -0.45
C ASP A 30 -16.65 -14.84 0.39
N GLN A 31 -17.45 -14.02 -0.29
CA GLN A 31 -18.30 -13.00 0.32
C GLN A 31 -19.55 -13.57 0.99
N LYS A 32 -19.89 -14.86 0.79
CA LYS A 32 -21.06 -15.50 1.43
C LYS A 32 -20.99 -15.48 2.96
N THR A 33 -19.78 -15.37 3.51
CA THR A 33 -19.55 -15.27 4.96
C THR A 33 -19.77 -13.85 5.52
N ALA A 34 -19.94 -12.84 4.66
CA ALA A 34 -20.25 -11.49 5.09
C ALA A 34 -21.69 -11.42 5.62
N LYS A 35 -21.94 -10.59 6.65
CA LYS A 35 -23.27 -10.45 7.29
C LYS A 35 -24.40 -10.13 6.32
N THR A 36 -24.09 -9.39 5.25
CA THR A 36 -25.03 -8.96 4.20
C THR A 36 -24.95 -9.82 2.94
N GLY A 37 -24.14 -10.88 2.92
CA GLY A 37 -23.85 -11.71 1.75
C GLY A 37 -23.00 -11.04 0.67
N GLN A 38 -22.58 -9.80 0.90
CA GLN A 38 -21.74 -9.00 0.00
C GLN A 38 -20.84 -8.07 0.82
N VAL A 39 -19.61 -7.84 0.35
CA VAL A 39 -18.67 -6.86 0.89
C VAL A 39 -18.65 -5.64 0.00
N ARG A 40 -18.98 -4.46 0.55
CA ARG A 40 -18.94 -3.21 -0.22
C ARG A 40 -17.61 -2.49 -0.04
N PHE A 41 -17.16 -1.79 -1.07
CA PHE A 41 -15.90 -1.04 -1.03
C PHE A 41 -15.85 0.01 0.12
N LYS A 42 -16.97 0.67 0.43
CA LYS A 42 -17.06 1.60 1.58
C LYS A 42 -16.77 0.92 2.92
N GLU A 43 -17.12 -0.36 3.07
CA GLU A 43 -16.86 -1.14 4.28
C GLU A 43 -15.38 -1.50 4.40
N ILE A 44 -14.71 -1.76 3.26
CA ILE A 44 -13.27 -1.96 3.20
C ILE A 44 -12.55 -0.67 3.62
N ILE A 45 -12.88 0.48 3.03
CA ILE A 45 -12.29 1.78 3.42
C ILE A 45 -12.46 2.02 4.93
N ARG A 46 -13.67 1.83 5.46
CA ARG A 46 -13.95 1.99 6.90
C ARG A 46 -13.08 1.08 7.76
N THR A 47 -12.87 -0.16 7.33
CA THR A 47 -12.06 -1.17 8.03
C THR A 47 -10.59 -0.75 8.12
N PHE A 48 -10.03 -0.20 7.03
CA PHE A 48 -8.67 0.34 7.03
C PHE A 48 -8.56 1.63 7.85
N LYS A 49 -9.46 2.62 7.64
CA LYS A 49 -9.46 3.90 8.40
C LYS A 49 -9.48 3.65 9.91
N ALA A 50 -10.26 2.67 10.38
CA ALA A 50 -10.35 2.32 11.80
C ALA A 50 -9.07 1.71 12.40
N ARG A 51 -8.16 1.16 11.58
CA ARG A 51 -6.95 0.45 12.04
C ARG A 51 -5.64 1.12 11.63
N LEU A 52 -5.69 2.11 10.74
CA LEU A 52 -4.51 2.73 10.15
C LEU A 52 -3.55 3.31 11.19
N HIS A 53 -4.07 3.82 12.32
CA HIS A 53 -3.27 4.28 13.45
C HIS A 53 -2.39 3.20 14.09
N LYS A 54 -2.71 1.90 13.88
CA LYS A 54 -1.91 0.75 14.34
C LYS A 54 -0.92 0.25 13.29
N LEU A 55 -1.01 0.78 12.06
CA LEU A 55 -0.27 0.32 10.89
C LEU A 55 0.62 1.46 10.38
N THR A 56 1.48 1.99 11.26
CA THR A 56 2.40 3.08 10.92
C THR A 56 3.15 2.86 9.60
N PRO A 57 3.67 1.65 9.27
CA PRO A 57 4.37 1.44 8.00
C PRO A 57 3.58 1.80 6.74
N LEU A 58 2.24 1.72 6.78
CA LEU A 58 1.39 2.07 5.63
C LEU A 58 1.24 3.57 5.41
N ARG A 59 1.72 4.39 6.34
CA ARG A 59 1.65 5.86 6.28
C ARG A 59 3.03 6.50 6.20
N LEU A 60 4.05 5.71 5.86
CA LEU A 60 5.42 6.22 5.73
C LEU A 60 5.73 6.56 4.28
N ARG A 61 6.50 7.63 4.09
CA ARG A 61 7.15 7.93 2.82
C ARG A 61 8.64 8.18 3.03
N THR A 62 9.43 7.93 1.99
CA THR A 62 10.85 8.26 2.00
C THR A 62 11.06 9.73 1.65
N VAL A 63 12.05 10.35 2.30
CA VAL A 63 12.58 11.66 1.94
C VAL A 63 14.08 11.54 1.73
N LYS A 64 14.56 12.11 0.62
CA LYS A 64 16.00 12.12 0.29
C LYS A 64 16.69 13.25 1.04
N VAL A 65 17.91 12.98 1.48
CA VAL A 65 18.81 14.00 2.01
C VAL A 65 19.34 14.84 0.85
N PRO A 66 19.47 16.18 0.98
CA PRO A 66 20.03 17.02 -0.06
C PRO A 66 21.38 16.50 -0.57
N PHE A 67 21.57 16.55 -1.88
CA PHE A 67 22.77 16.07 -2.57
C PHE A 67 23.10 14.58 -2.37
N ASN A 68 22.16 13.77 -1.87
CA ASN A 68 22.36 12.35 -1.56
C ASN A 68 23.56 12.09 -0.61
N LEU A 69 23.81 13.00 0.34
CA LEU A 69 24.93 12.89 1.29
C LEU A 69 24.76 11.76 2.32
N ASP A 70 23.56 11.19 2.41
CA ASP A 70 23.23 10.11 3.33
C ASP A 70 22.02 9.31 2.80
N TYR A 71 21.70 8.20 3.45
CA TYR A 71 20.54 7.40 3.11
C TYR A 71 19.22 8.14 3.34
N PRO A 72 18.17 7.82 2.56
CA PRO A 72 16.84 8.36 2.78
C PRO A 72 16.31 8.10 4.19
N TYR A 73 15.33 8.88 4.60
CA TYR A 73 14.66 8.69 5.87
C TYR A 73 13.17 8.40 5.67
N TRP A 74 12.63 7.55 6.53
CA TRP A 74 11.21 7.37 6.66
C TRP A 74 10.61 8.48 7.53
N ILE A 75 9.55 9.09 7.02
CA ILE A 75 8.71 10.03 7.76
C ILE A 75 7.26 9.56 7.70
N GLU A 76 6.46 9.85 8.73
CA GLU A 76 5.01 9.78 8.60
C GLU A 76 4.59 10.85 7.59
N ASP A 77 3.77 10.45 6.63
CA ASP A 77 3.31 11.31 5.56
C ASP A 77 2.25 12.30 6.10
N PRO A 78 2.54 13.61 6.14
CA PRO A 78 1.59 14.60 6.66
C PRO A 78 0.33 14.72 5.81
N ASP A 79 0.42 14.37 4.52
CA ASP A 79 -0.64 14.53 3.53
C ASP A 79 -1.24 13.18 3.10
N PHE A 80 -1.16 12.17 3.97
CA PHE A 80 -1.60 10.81 3.65
C PHE A 80 -3.07 10.73 3.24
N ASP A 81 -3.32 10.31 1.99
CA ASP A 81 -4.66 10.08 1.45
C ASP A 81 -4.93 8.59 1.21
N ILE A 82 -5.78 7.99 2.04
CA ILE A 82 -6.15 6.58 1.90
C ILE A 82 -6.90 6.27 0.59
N GLU A 83 -7.63 7.24 0.03
CA GLU A 83 -8.42 7.02 -1.18
C GLU A 83 -7.53 7.01 -2.43
N TYR A 84 -6.33 7.59 -2.36
CA TYR A 84 -5.28 7.40 -3.36
C TYR A 84 -4.75 5.95 -3.37
N HIS A 85 -4.57 5.36 -2.18
CA HIS A 85 -3.98 4.03 -2.00
C HIS A 85 -4.97 2.87 -2.13
N LEU A 86 -6.27 3.08 -1.85
CA LEU A 86 -7.31 2.07 -2.03
C LEU A 86 -8.07 2.34 -3.33
N ARG A 87 -8.02 1.40 -4.28
CA ARG A 87 -8.76 1.49 -5.54
C ARG A 87 -9.81 0.40 -5.67
N HIS A 88 -10.95 0.78 -6.23
CA HIS A 88 -12.04 -0.12 -6.56
C HIS A 88 -12.09 -0.31 -8.07
N ILE A 89 -11.79 -1.52 -8.52
CA ILE A 89 -11.74 -1.89 -9.94
C ILE A 89 -12.55 -3.17 -10.09
N SER A 90 -13.25 -3.31 -11.21
CA SER A 90 -14.00 -4.51 -11.58
C SER A 90 -13.47 -5.08 -12.89
N LEU A 91 -13.43 -6.40 -13.01
CA LEU A 91 -13.23 -7.05 -14.29
C LEU A 91 -14.40 -6.73 -15.25
N PRO A 92 -14.17 -6.72 -16.57
CA PRO A 92 -15.26 -6.71 -17.54
C PRO A 92 -16.23 -7.87 -17.28
N LYS A 93 -17.52 -7.64 -17.52
CA LYS A 93 -18.52 -8.72 -17.40
C LYS A 93 -18.17 -9.86 -18.38
N PRO A 94 -18.33 -11.13 -17.99
CA PRO A 94 -19.01 -11.61 -16.78
C PRO A 94 -18.16 -11.60 -15.50
N GLY A 95 -16.83 -11.45 -15.60
CA GLY A 95 -15.94 -11.42 -14.44
C GLY A 95 -15.89 -12.75 -13.67
N ASP A 96 -16.00 -13.87 -14.39
CA ASP A 96 -15.92 -15.23 -13.86
C ASP A 96 -14.55 -15.89 -14.17
N TRP A 97 -14.36 -17.12 -13.67
CA TRP A 97 -13.11 -17.88 -13.80
C TRP A 97 -12.94 -18.62 -15.14
N ARG A 98 -13.79 -18.34 -16.12
CA ARG A 98 -13.83 -19.08 -17.38
C ARG A 98 -12.75 -18.65 -18.37
#